data_AF-A0A840DF37-F1
#
_entry.id   AF-A0A840DF37-F1
#
_cell.length_a   1.000
_cell.length_b   1.000
_cell.length_c   1.000
_cell.angle_alpha   90.00
_cell.angle_beta   90.00
_cell.angle_gamma   90.00
#
_symmetry.space_group_name_H-M   'P 1'
#
loop_
_entity.id
_entity.type
_entity.pdbx_description
1 polymer ?
#
loop_
_entity_poly.entity_id
_entity_poly.type
_entity_poly.pdbx_seq_one_letter_code
_entity_poly.pdbx_strand_id
1 'polypeptide(L)'
;MKRTIALFSAATLLVAGLTSFAGVSAAHAADSTIYVKQSANGDGTTADNALNSLDAALAKASDGDTIEIVGTYVREGGSNLNIDKAVTIQGGNLILRYGCRS
;
A
#
# COMPACT_ATOMS: atom_id res chain seq x y z
N MET A 1 49.39 -50.16 42.52
CA MET A 1 49.51 -50.97 41.28
C MET A 1 48.11 -51.33 40.79
N LYS A 2 47.90 -51.33 39.45
CA LYS A 2 46.68 -51.70 38.67
C LYS A 2 45.64 -50.55 38.56
N ARG A 3 45.58 -49.82 37.43
CA ARG A 3 44.87 -50.10 36.14
C ARG A 3 43.34 -49.91 36.34
N THR A 4 42.57 -49.14 35.57
CA THR A 4 42.46 -49.04 34.11
C THR A 4 41.55 -47.84 33.75
N ILE A 5 41.69 -47.39 32.50
CA ILE A 5 41.07 -46.25 31.80
C ILE A 5 39.63 -46.57 31.30
N ALA A 6 38.92 -45.50 30.90
CA ALA A 6 37.72 -45.39 30.07
C ALA A 6 36.42 -45.20 30.88
N LEU A 7 35.48 -44.32 30.52
CA LEU A 7 35.01 -44.03 29.17
C LEU A 7 34.73 -42.53 28.94
N PHE A 8 34.94 -42.14 27.69
CA PHE A 8 34.34 -40.99 27.03
C PHE A 8 32.82 -40.95 27.23
N SER A 9 32.29 -39.79 27.60
CA SER A 9 31.03 -39.29 27.05
C SER A 9 30.97 -37.78 27.26
N ALA A 10 31.60 -37.08 26.33
CA ALA A 10 31.32 -35.68 26.06
C ALA A 10 29.94 -35.61 25.39
N ALA A 11 28.93 -35.17 26.14
CA ALA A 11 27.66 -34.75 25.58
C ALA A 11 27.45 -33.28 25.95
N THR A 12 28.22 -32.40 25.30
CA THR A 12 27.96 -30.97 25.34
C THR A 12 26.72 -30.72 24.49
N LEU A 13 25.56 -30.65 25.14
CA LEU A 13 24.29 -30.30 24.51
C LEU A 13 24.32 -28.81 24.13
N LEU A 14 24.84 -28.51 22.94
CA LEU A 14 24.77 -27.18 22.34
C LEU A 14 23.35 -26.98 21.78
N VAL A 15 22.43 -26.46 22.59
CA VAL A 15 21.16 -25.91 22.10
C VAL A 15 21.43 -24.50 21.58
N ALA A 16 22.02 -24.42 20.38
CA ALA A 16 22.08 -23.18 19.61
C ALA A 16 20.92 -23.18 18.62
N GLY A 17 19.74 -22.79 19.10
CA GLY A 17 18.50 -22.78 18.33
C GLY A 17 17.65 -21.55 18.60
N LEU A 18 18.26 -20.37 18.74
CA LEU A 18 17.51 -19.12 18.51
C LEU A 18 17.44 -18.93 17.00
N THR A 19 16.42 -19.52 16.39
CA THR A 19 16.04 -19.16 15.02
C THR A 19 15.71 -17.70 15.02
N SER A 20 16.53 -16.91 14.34
CA SER A 20 16.28 -15.51 14.07
C SER A 20 14.90 -15.39 13.45
N PHE A 21 13.94 -14.79 14.17
CA PHE A 21 12.79 -14.17 13.53
C PHE A 21 13.37 -12.97 12.77
N ALA A 22 13.92 -13.22 11.59
CA ALA A 22 14.10 -12.17 10.60
C ALA A 22 12.68 -11.70 10.32
N GLY A 23 12.27 -10.66 11.06
CA GLY A 23 11.02 -9.99 10.85
C GLY A 23 10.95 -9.67 9.38
N VAL A 24 10.05 -10.37 8.68
CA VAL A 24 9.64 -10.00 7.35
C VAL A 24 8.91 -8.68 7.55
N SER A 25 9.67 -7.59 7.61
CA SER A 25 9.12 -6.28 7.35
C SER A 25 8.81 -6.35 5.86
N ALA A 26 7.56 -6.67 5.54
CA ALA A 26 7.04 -6.41 4.21
C ALA A 26 7.42 -4.96 3.93
N ALA A 27 8.30 -4.73 2.96
CA ALA A 27 8.57 -3.40 2.48
C ALA A 27 7.21 -2.86 2.05
N HIS A 28 6.59 -2.04 2.89
CA HIS A 28 5.44 -1.25 2.49
C HIS A 28 6.00 -0.38 1.38
N ALA A 29 5.52 -0.60 0.15
CA ALA A 29 5.86 0.29 -0.95
C ALA A 29 5.59 1.71 -0.44
N ALA A 30 6.58 2.60 -0.58
CA ALA A 30 6.45 3.94 -0.03
C ALA A 30 5.13 4.56 -0.52
N ASP A 31 4.28 4.96 0.42
CA ASP A 31 2.96 5.53 0.14
C ASP A 31 3.10 6.62 -0.92
N SER A 32 2.45 6.43 -2.07
CA SER A 32 2.55 7.36 -3.19
C SER A 32 1.32 8.26 -3.24
N THR A 33 1.53 9.53 -3.56
CA THR A 33 0.43 10.47 -3.79
C THR A 33 0.12 10.56 -5.28
N ILE A 34 -1.14 10.29 -5.65
CA ILE A 34 -1.67 10.41 -7.00
C ILE A 34 -2.63 11.60 -7.04
N TYR A 35 -2.35 12.58 -7.91
CA TYR A 35 -3.14 13.80 -8.00
C TYR A 35 -4.25 13.67 -9.04
N VAL A 36 -5.46 14.14 -8.70
CA VAL A 36 -6.64 14.14 -9.56
C VAL A 36 -7.25 15.54 -9.64
N LYS A 37 -7.54 16.02 -10.85
CA LYS A 37 -8.11 17.35 -11.08
C LYS A 37 -9.14 17.32 -12.21
N GLN A 38 -10.24 18.04 -12.03
CA GLN A 38 -11.26 18.16 -13.07
C GLN A 38 -10.63 18.77 -14.34
N SER A 39 -10.94 18.17 -15.49
CA SER A 39 -10.50 18.65 -16.82
C SER A 39 -8.98 18.70 -17.02
N ALA A 40 -8.20 17.92 -16.25
CA ALA A 40 -6.77 17.75 -16.49
C ALA A 40 -6.49 16.74 -17.62
N ASN A 41 -5.21 16.46 -17.86
CA ASN A 41 -4.75 15.51 -18.88
C ASN A 41 -3.36 14.93 -18.56
N GLY A 42 -2.87 15.08 -17.33
CA GLY A 42 -1.57 14.58 -16.90
C GLY A 42 -1.58 13.12 -16.47
N ASP A 43 -0.50 12.70 -15.81
CA ASP A 43 -0.24 11.31 -15.39
C ASP A 43 -0.47 11.05 -13.89
N GLY A 44 -0.82 12.09 -13.12
CA GLY A 44 -1.11 12.06 -11.70
C GLY A 44 0.11 12.14 -10.79
N THR A 45 1.30 12.43 -11.33
CA THR A 45 2.54 12.51 -10.52
C THR A 45 2.66 13.79 -9.71
N THR A 46 2.01 14.87 -10.15
CA THR A 46 1.98 16.17 -9.47
C THR A 46 0.61 16.84 -9.62
N ALA A 47 0.34 17.87 -8.81
CA ALA A 47 -0.89 18.65 -8.92
C ALA A 47 -1.06 19.35 -10.28
N ASP A 48 0.04 19.77 -10.91
CA ASP A 48 0.03 20.39 -12.24
C ASP A 48 -0.15 19.37 -13.37
N ASN A 49 0.36 18.14 -13.17
CA ASN A 49 0.17 17.00 -14.07
C ASN A 49 -0.87 16.01 -13.54
N ALA A 50 -1.95 16.48 -12.93
CA ALA A 50 -2.97 15.61 -12.34
C ALA A 50 -3.70 14.75 -13.39
N LEU A 51 -4.15 13.57 -12.98
CA LEU A 51 -5.09 12.75 -13.74
C LEU A 51 -6.46 13.44 -13.80
N ASN A 52 -7.22 13.17 -14.85
CA ASN A 52 -8.57 13.70 -15.02
C ASN A 52 -9.69 12.75 -14.58
N SER A 53 -9.32 11.57 -14.09
CA SER A 53 -10.23 10.49 -13.74
C SER A 53 -9.90 9.93 -12.37
N LEU A 54 -10.88 9.98 -11.47
CA LEU A 54 -10.77 9.36 -10.15
C LEU A 54 -10.67 7.83 -10.27
N ASP A 55 -11.40 7.23 -11.21
CA ASP A 55 -11.34 5.79 -11.48
C ASP A 55 -9.96 5.37 -12.01
N ALA A 56 -9.30 6.21 -12.83
CA ALA A 56 -7.93 5.96 -13.28
C ALA A 56 -6.91 6.04 -12.13
N ALA A 57 -7.11 6.98 -11.20
CA ALA A 57 -6.27 7.08 -10.00
C ALA A 57 -6.43 5.86 -9.09
N LEU A 58 -7.66 5.40 -8.85
CA LEU A 58 -7.94 4.18 -8.08
C LEU A 58 -7.35 2.92 -8.73
N ALA A 59 -7.39 2.84 -10.06
CA ALA A 59 -6.77 1.73 -10.79
C ALA A 59 -5.24 1.72 -10.61
N LYS A 60 -4.61 2.90 -10.60
CA LYS A 60 -3.15 3.08 -10.45
C LYS A 60 -2.67 2.94 -8.99
N ALA A 61 -3.52 3.27 -8.02
CA ALA A 61 -3.19 3.22 -6.60
C ALA A 61 -2.95 1.77 -6.12
N SER A 62 -2.05 1.63 -5.16
CA SER A 62 -1.82 0.43 -4.36
C SER A 62 -2.32 0.63 -2.93
N ASP A 63 -2.35 -0.43 -2.13
CA ASP A 63 -2.66 -0.31 -0.70
C ASP A 63 -1.65 0.62 -0.01
N GLY A 64 -2.15 1.58 0.77
CA GLY A 64 -1.37 2.63 1.43
C GLY A 64 -1.38 3.98 0.71
N ASP A 65 -1.67 3.98 -0.60
CA ASP A 65 -1.54 5.20 -1.42
C ASP A 65 -2.57 6.28 -1.06
N THR A 66 -2.19 7.51 -1.38
CA THR A 66 -3.03 8.69 -1.23
C THR A 66 -3.47 9.21 -2.60
N ILE A 67 -4.77 9.44 -2.76
CA ILE A 67 -5.33 10.17 -3.91
C ILE A 67 -5.66 11.59 -3.45
N GLU A 68 -4.98 12.58 -4.02
CA GLU A 68 -5.18 13.99 -3.70
C GLU A 68 -6.02 14.69 -4.76
N ILE A 69 -7.18 15.21 -4.35
CA ILE A 69 -8.07 15.98 -5.21
C ILE A 69 -7.59 17.43 -5.27
N VAL A 70 -7.30 17.93 -6.47
CA VAL A 70 -6.90 19.31 -6.71
C VAL A 70 -8.12 20.14 -7.11
N GLY A 71 -8.57 21.02 -6.22
CA GLY A 71 -9.72 21.89 -6.47
C GLY A 71 -11.05 21.18 -6.25
N THR A 72 -11.98 21.29 -7.21
CA THR A 72 -13.27 20.57 -7.15
C THR A 72 -13.32 19.52 -8.25
N TYR A 73 -13.59 18.28 -7.88
CA TYR A 73 -13.80 17.17 -8.80
C TYR A 73 -15.23 16.67 -8.71
N VAL A 74 -15.91 16.56 -9.86
CA VAL A 74 -17.29 16.08 -9.92
C VAL A 74 -17.33 14.78 -10.71
N ARG A 75 -17.61 13.68 -10.01
CA ARG A 75 -17.91 12.40 -10.66
C ARG A 75 -19.41 12.36 -10.96
N GLU A 76 -19.74 12.54 -12.23
CA GLU A 76 -21.12 12.51 -12.73
C GLU A 76 -21.49 11.10 -13.19
N GLY A 77 -22.50 10.50 -12.56
CA GLY A 77 -23.06 9.22 -13.01
C GLY A 77 -22.09 8.05 -12.91
N GLY A 78 -22.57 6.88 -13.35
CA GLY A 78 -21.84 5.62 -13.31
C GLY A 78 -22.24 4.70 -12.16
N SER A 79 -21.68 3.49 -12.19
CA SER A 79 -21.78 2.51 -11.10
C SER A 79 -21.15 3.03 -9.82
N ASN A 80 -21.39 2.33 -8.72
CA ASN A 80 -20.72 2.57 -7.43
C ASN A 80 -19.21 2.76 -7.63
N LEU A 81 -18.65 3.73 -6.90
CA LEU A 81 -17.20 3.90 -6.84
C LEU A 81 -16.62 2.66 -6.15
N ASN A 82 -15.93 1.81 -6.89
CA ASN A 82 -15.34 0.60 -6.34
C ASN A 82 -13.96 0.93 -5.77
N ILE A 83 -13.83 0.79 -4.45
CA ILE A 83 -12.57 0.97 -3.73
C ILE A 83 -12.28 -0.35 -3.03
N ASP A 84 -11.52 -1.22 -3.71
CA ASP A 84 -11.10 -2.54 -3.21
C ASP A 84 -9.74 -2.50 -2.49
N LYS A 85 -9.09 -1.34 -2.46
CA LYS A 85 -7.75 -1.12 -1.91
C LYS A 85 -7.79 -0.16 -0.74
N ALA A 86 -6.84 -0.29 0.17
CA ALA A 86 -6.70 0.62 1.31
C ALA A 86 -6.07 1.95 0.85
N VAL A 87 -6.89 2.87 0.33
CA VAL A 87 -6.44 4.17 -0.18
C VAL A 87 -7.03 5.32 0.64
N THR A 88 -6.25 6.39 0.80
CA THR A 88 -6.73 7.65 1.40
C THR A 88 -7.13 8.62 0.30
N ILE A 89 -8.36 9.12 0.29
CA ILE A 89 -8.79 10.18 -0.63
C ILE A 89 -8.91 11.49 0.16
N GLN A 90 -8.15 12.52 -0.22
CA GLN A 90 -8.06 13.77 0.52
C GLN A 90 -7.85 15.00 -0.38
N GLY A 91 -7.74 16.18 0.23
CA GLY A 91 -7.46 17.44 -0.46
C GLY A 91 -8.71 18.28 -0.70
N GLY A 92 -8.99 18.55 -1.97
CA GLY A 92 -10.09 19.40 -2.43
C GLY A 92 -11.49 18.81 -2.26
N ASN A 93 -12.46 19.39 -2.98
CA ASN A 93 -13.86 19.00 -2.88
C ASN A 93 -14.18 17.88 -3.87
N LEU A 94 -14.53 16.70 -3.35
CA LEU A 94 -15.01 15.58 -4.14
C LEU A 94 -16.55 15.54 -4.10
N ILE A 95 -17.18 15.76 -5.25
CA ILE A 95 -18.63 15.71 -5.40
C ILE A 95 -18.98 14.42 -6.16
N LEU A 96 -19.66 13.50 -5.47
CA LEU A 96 -20.15 12.25 -6.03
C LEU A 96 -21.63 12.40 -6.35
N ARG A 97 -21.96 12.46 -7.65
CA ARG A 97 -23.34 12.55 -8.11
C ARG A 97 -23.81 11.19 -8.57
N TYR A 98 -24.59 10.53 -7.70
CA TYR A 98 -25.28 9.29 -8.02
C TYR A 98 -26.68 9.61 -8.54
N GLY A 99 -26.99 9.16 -9.76
CA GLY A 99 -28.29 9.36 -10.38
C GLY A 99 -28.22 9.36 -11.90
N CYS A 100 -29.19 8.73 -12.54
CA CYS A 100 -29.33 8.76 -14.00
C CYS A 100 -29.68 10.19 -14.43
N ARG A 101 -28.80 10.85 -15.21
CA ARG A 101 -29.25 11.94 -16.09
C ARG A 101 -30.04 11.29 -17.21
N SER A 102 -31.34 11.21 -17.02
CA SER A 102 -32.32 10.86 -18.05
C SER A 102 -32.36 11.93 -19.13
#